data_AF-A0A6L8KYZ4-F1
#
_entry.id   AF-A0A6L8KYZ4-F1
#
_cell.length_a   1.000
_cell.length_b   1.000
_cell.length_c   1.000
_cell.angle_alpha   90.00
_cell.angle_beta   90.00
_cell.angle_gamma   90.00
#
_symmetry.space_group_name_H-M   'P 1'
#
loop_
_entity.id
_entity.type
_entity.pdbx_description
1 polymer ?
#
loop_
_entity_poly.entity_id
_entity_poly.type
_entity_poly.pdbx_seq_one_letter_code
_entity_poly.pdbx_strand_id
1 'polypeptide(L)'
;MATPVDPDFRARLAALNEKFAATVPLTIEKIRAALADCVAGGESPPEAALHQLHELLHGWAGSAATFGFPTLGAEARRIEQMVRGVLTTHTGWSPVPAEVEKLLAWAGRDPKASQYA
;
A
#
# COMPACT_ATOMS: atom_id res chain seq x y z
N MET A 1 -0.79 -1.15 -36.42
CA MET A 1 -1.08 -2.57 -36.19
C MET A 1 -0.55 -2.95 -34.82
N ALA A 2 -1.43 -3.38 -33.91
CA ALA A 2 -1.01 -3.86 -32.60
C ALA A 2 -0.40 -5.26 -32.76
N THR A 3 0.84 -5.45 -32.33
CA THR A 3 1.47 -6.77 -32.27
C THR A 3 0.65 -7.70 -31.38
N PRO A 4 0.44 -8.97 -31.77
CA PRO A 4 -0.19 -9.93 -30.88
C PRO A 4 0.72 -10.06 -29.66
N VAL A 5 0.23 -9.66 -28.48
CA VAL A 5 0.96 -9.85 -27.24
C VAL A 5 1.15 -11.35 -27.06
N ASP A 6 2.40 -11.80 -27.17
CA ASP A 6 2.84 -13.18 -27.09
C ASP A 6 2.19 -13.89 -25.88
N PRO A 7 1.52 -15.05 -26.06
CA PRO A 7 0.99 -15.85 -24.96
C PRO A 7 2.01 -16.09 -23.83
N ASP A 8 3.29 -16.24 -24.15
CA ASP A 8 4.36 -16.43 -23.16
C ASP A 8 4.59 -15.17 -22.32
N PHE A 9 4.43 -13.97 -22.90
CA PHE A 9 4.51 -12.71 -22.17
C PHE A 9 3.35 -12.57 -21.18
N ARG A 10 2.13 -12.95 -21.59
CA ARG A 10 0.96 -12.93 -20.69
C ARG A 10 1.11 -13.93 -19.55
N ALA A 11 1.63 -15.13 -19.83
CA ALA A 11 1.89 -16.14 -18.80
C ALA A 11 2.95 -15.67 -17.79
N ARG A 12 4.04 -15.04 -18.26
CA ARG A 12 5.08 -14.46 -17.38
C ARG A 12 4.51 -13.33 -16.51
N LEU A 13 3.70 -12.45 -17.08
CA LEU A 13 3.06 -11.38 -16.33
C LEU A 13 2.09 -11.92 -15.27
N ALA A 14 1.29 -12.94 -15.61
CA ALA A 14 0.39 -13.59 -14.66
C ALA A 14 1.16 -14.20 -13.48
N ALA A 15 2.28 -14.90 -13.76
CA ALA A 15 3.12 -15.49 -12.73
C ALA A 15 3.77 -14.44 -11.81
N LEU A 16 4.16 -13.27 -12.34
CA LEU A 16 4.65 -12.16 -11.51
C LEU A 16 3.54 -11.58 -10.62
N ASN A 17 2.34 -11.43 -11.15
CA ASN A 17 1.19 -10.92 -10.40
C ASN A 17 0.78 -11.88 -9.28
N GLU A 18 0.87 -13.20 -9.50
CA GLU A 18 0.64 -14.21 -8.47
C GLU A 18 1.69 -14.16 -7.36
N LYS A 19 2.96 -13.98 -7.72
CA LYS A 19 4.03 -13.80 -6.73
C LYS A 19 3.80 -12.57 -5.85
N PHE A 20 3.39 -11.45 -6.44
CA PHE A 20 3.05 -10.26 -5.66
C PHE A 20 1.78 -10.50 -4.81
N ALA A 21 0.74 -11.14 -5.35
CA ALA A 21 -0.45 -11.48 -4.57
C ALA A 21 -0.09 -12.30 -3.31
N ALA A 22 0.88 -13.21 -3.43
CA ALA A 22 1.34 -14.01 -2.30
C ALA A 22 2.09 -13.18 -1.23
N THR A 23 2.64 -12.01 -1.56
CA THR A 23 3.28 -11.13 -0.57
C THR A 23 2.29 -10.19 0.11
N VAL A 24 1.11 -9.95 -0.47
CA VAL A 24 0.11 -9.01 0.06
C VAL A 24 -0.25 -9.28 1.52
N PRO A 25 -0.57 -10.52 1.96
CA PRO A 25 -0.92 -10.76 3.37
C PRO A 25 0.21 -10.39 4.33
N LEU A 26 1.46 -10.74 3.99
CA LEU A 26 2.62 -10.39 4.81
C LEU A 26 2.86 -8.87 4.85
N THR A 27 2.67 -8.19 3.72
CA THR A 27 2.79 -6.72 3.67
C THR A 27 1.71 -6.03 4.50
N ILE A 28 0.47 -6.54 4.49
CA ILE A 28 -0.62 -6.05 5.35
C ILE A 28 -0.21 -6.10 6.83
N GLU A 29 0.33 -7.24 7.28
CA GLU A 29 0.76 -7.40 8.67
C GLU A 29 1.91 -6.45 9.04
N LYS A 30 2.87 -6.24 8.14
CA LYS A 30 3.96 -5.28 8.34
C LYS A 30 3.46 -3.84 8.48
N ILE A 31 2.53 -3.43 7.62
CA ILE A 31 1.95 -2.08 7.66
C ILE A 31 1.09 -1.92 8.93
N ARG A 32 0.34 -2.96 9.32
CA ARG A 32 -0.45 -2.97 10.56
C ARG A 32 0.44 -2.79 11.79
N ALA A 33 1.56 -3.50 11.86
CA ALA A 33 2.52 -3.36 12.94
C ALA A 33 3.13 -1.95 12.99
N ALA A 34 3.57 -1.42 11.85
CA ALA A 34 4.11 -0.06 11.78
C ALA A 34 3.06 1.00 12.16
N LEU A 35 1.80 0.80 11.78
CA LEU A 35 0.70 1.66 12.21
C LEU A 35 0.52 1.60 13.73
N ALA A 36 0.52 0.40 14.32
CA ALA A 36 0.40 0.22 15.76
C ALA A 36 1.50 0.98 16.53
N ASP A 37 2.74 0.94 16.04
CA ASP A 37 3.85 1.71 16.60
C ASP A 37 3.62 3.24 16.50
N CYS A 38 2.97 3.71 15.43
CA CYS A 38 2.61 5.11 15.28
C CYS A 38 1.52 5.55 16.28
N VAL A 39 0.46 4.76 16.47
CA VAL A 39 -0.63 5.12 17.40
C VAL A 39 -0.26 4.91 18.87
N ALA A 40 0.73 4.08 19.19
CA ALA A 40 1.22 3.91 20.55
C ALA A 40 1.77 5.21 21.18
N GLY A 41 2.20 6.18 20.34
CA GLY A 41 2.67 7.50 20.78
C GLY A 41 1.58 8.49 21.22
N GLY A 42 0.30 8.11 21.14
CA GLY A 42 -0.82 8.99 21.51
C GLY A 42 -1.23 9.93 20.38
N GLU A 43 -1.40 11.22 20.68
CA GLU A 43 -1.96 12.21 19.75
C GLU A 43 -1.02 12.55 18.58
N SER A 44 0.27 12.26 18.72
CA SER A 44 1.28 12.43 17.67
C SER A 44 2.17 11.19 17.57
N PRO A 45 2.46 10.69 16.35
CA PRO A 45 3.26 9.49 16.17
C PRO A 45 4.74 9.81 16.36
N PRO A 46 5.55 8.87 16.88
CA PRO A 46 7.00 9.00 16.84
C PRO A 46 7.51 9.11 15.40
N GLU A 47 8.43 10.05 15.14
CA GLU A 47 8.94 10.32 13.79
C GLU A 47 9.53 9.06 13.12
N ALA A 48 10.27 8.24 13.87
CA ALA A 48 10.83 6.99 13.38
C ALA A 48 9.75 5.99 12.92
N ALA A 49 8.65 5.86 13.68
CA ALA A 49 7.54 4.98 13.32
C ALA A 49 6.81 5.52 12.07
N LEU A 50 6.63 6.83 11.99
CA LEU A 50 6.00 7.49 10.84
C LEU A 50 6.83 7.32 9.55
N HIS A 51 8.16 7.42 9.65
CA HIS A 51 9.08 7.12 8.56
C HIS A 51 8.97 5.65 8.11
N GLN A 52 8.91 4.71 9.05
CA GLN A 52 8.76 3.29 8.72
C GLN A 52 7.44 3.01 7.98
N LEU A 53 6.33 3.61 8.45
CA LEU A 53 5.04 3.51 7.78
C LEU A 53 5.09 4.09 6.35
N HIS A 54 5.74 5.26 6.17
CA HIS A 54 5.93 5.88 4.86
C HIS A 54 6.68 4.94 3.89
N GLU A 55 7.80 4.37 4.30
CA GLU A 55 8.62 3.49 3.44
C GLU A 55 7.86 2.23 3.02
N LEU A 56 7.10 1.62 3.94
CA LEU A 56 6.28 0.45 3.62
C LEU A 56 5.18 0.79 2.61
N LEU A 57 4.49 1.92 2.77
CA LEU A 57 3.47 2.37 1.83
C LEU A 57 4.07 2.73 0.46
N HIS A 58 5.23 3.39 0.44
CA HIS A 58 5.96 3.72 -0.78
C HIS A 58 6.32 2.47 -1.59
N GLY A 59 6.94 1.48 -0.92
CA GLY A 59 7.33 0.22 -1.55
C GLY A 59 6.11 -0.56 -2.05
N TRP A 60 5.01 -0.56 -1.29
CA TRP A 60 3.78 -1.23 -1.67
C TRP A 60 3.10 -0.56 -2.86
N ALA A 61 3.02 0.78 -2.87
CA ALA A 61 2.47 1.56 -3.98
C ALA A 61 3.23 1.31 -5.29
N GLY A 62 4.56 1.39 -5.26
CA GLY A 62 5.39 1.17 -6.45
C GLY A 62 5.30 -0.27 -6.98
N SER A 63 5.33 -1.24 -6.08
CA SER A 63 5.24 -2.65 -6.46
C SER A 63 3.85 -3.00 -7.00
N ALA A 64 2.79 -2.56 -6.35
CA ALA A 64 1.40 -2.82 -6.76
C ALA A 64 1.11 -2.28 -8.17
N ALA A 65 1.54 -1.05 -8.47
CA ALA A 65 1.40 -0.47 -9.80
C ALA A 65 2.12 -1.29 -10.89
N THR A 66 3.30 -1.83 -10.57
CA THR A 66 4.12 -2.62 -11.50
C THR A 66 3.52 -4.01 -11.76
N PHE A 67 2.95 -4.66 -10.74
CA PHE A 67 2.44 -6.03 -10.82
C PHE A 67 0.93 -6.12 -11.10
N GLY A 68 0.33 -5.10 -11.70
CA GLY A 68 -1.06 -5.16 -12.14
C GLY A 68 -2.12 -5.04 -11.04
N PHE A 69 -1.80 -4.33 -9.95
CA PHE A 69 -2.73 -3.98 -8.87
C PHE A 69 -2.94 -2.45 -8.85
N PRO A 70 -3.55 -1.86 -9.89
CA PRO A 70 -3.59 -0.41 -10.08
C PRO A 70 -4.34 0.32 -8.95
N THR A 71 -5.49 -0.20 -8.52
CA THR A 71 -6.29 0.37 -7.43
C THR A 71 -5.51 0.37 -6.13
N LEU A 72 -4.89 -0.77 -5.79
CA LEU A 72 -4.07 -0.92 -4.60
C LEU A 72 -2.91 0.06 -4.60
N GLY A 73 -2.19 0.16 -5.73
CA GLY A 73 -1.06 1.06 -5.88
C GLY A 73 -1.47 2.53 -5.74
N ALA A 74 -2.60 2.93 -6.33
CA ALA A 74 -3.13 4.28 -6.24
C ALA A 74 -3.54 4.65 -4.80
N GLU A 75 -4.26 3.77 -4.09
CA GLU A 75 -4.69 4.04 -2.72
C GLU A 75 -3.51 4.03 -1.74
N ALA A 76 -2.58 3.09 -1.89
CA ALA A 76 -1.34 3.09 -1.12
C ALA A 76 -0.54 4.38 -1.34
N ARG A 77 -0.44 4.86 -2.60
CA ARG A 77 0.22 6.12 -2.94
C ARG A 77 -0.49 7.32 -2.31
N ARG A 78 -1.82 7.36 -2.30
CA ARG A 78 -2.59 8.44 -1.68
C ARG A 78 -2.27 8.53 -0.18
N ILE A 79 -2.28 7.40 0.52
CA ILE A 79 -1.99 7.35 1.95
C ILE A 79 -0.51 7.64 2.22
N GLU A 80 0.41 7.17 1.38
CA GLU A 80 1.83 7.55 1.42
C GLU A 80 1.99 9.07 1.42
N GLN A 81 1.27 9.78 0.53
CA GLN A 81 1.33 11.25 0.49
C GLN A 81 0.74 11.91 1.74
N MET A 82 -0.30 11.33 2.36
CA MET A 82 -0.81 11.80 3.65
C MET A 82 0.27 11.68 4.73
N VAL A 83 0.91 10.52 4.84
CA VAL A 83 2.00 10.27 5.80
C VAL A 83 3.18 11.22 5.56
N ARG A 84 3.57 11.42 4.29
CA ARG A 84 4.60 12.38 3.91
C ARG A 84 4.24 13.82 4.31
N GLY A 85 2.97 14.20 4.20
CA GLY A 85 2.45 15.47 4.67
C GLY A 85 2.62 15.64 6.18
N VAL A 86 2.33 14.58 6.96
CA VAL A 86 2.56 14.57 8.40
C VAL A 86 4.05 14.70 8.72
N LEU A 87 4.93 13.96 8.03
CA LEU A 87 6.39 14.08 8.21
C LEU A 87 6.92 15.49 7.93
N THR A 88 6.33 16.18 6.95
CA THR A 88 6.81 17.51 6.52
C THR A 88 6.27 18.62 7.40
N THR A 89 5.02 18.51 7.84
CA THR A 89 4.31 19.61 8.52
C THR A 89 4.10 19.37 10.01
N HIS A 90 4.32 18.14 10.48
CA HIS A 90 3.97 17.66 11.82
C HIS A 90 2.48 17.85 12.17
N THR A 91 1.61 17.93 11.16
CA THR A 91 0.15 18.08 11.30
C THR A 91 -0.60 17.08 10.42
N GLY A 92 -1.90 16.90 10.68
CA GLY A 92 -2.76 16.05 9.83
C GLY A 92 -2.65 14.55 10.09
N TRP A 93 -2.14 14.13 11.25
CA TRP A 93 -2.04 12.71 11.62
C TRP A 93 -3.41 12.06 11.86
N SER A 94 -4.35 12.77 12.48
CA SER A 94 -5.66 12.25 12.91
C SER A 94 -6.40 11.35 11.88
N PRO A 95 -6.52 11.70 10.59
CA PRO A 95 -7.18 10.84 9.60
C PRO A 95 -6.35 9.64 9.12
N VAL A 96 -5.02 9.67 9.29
CA VAL A 96 -4.11 8.67 8.69
C VAL A 96 -4.39 7.25 9.17
N PRO A 97 -4.53 6.95 10.48
CA PRO A 97 -4.78 5.59 10.94
C PRO A 97 -6.05 4.96 10.34
N ALA A 98 -7.14 5.72 10.28
CA ALA A 98 -8.40 5.25 9.73
C ALA A 98 -8.30 4.91 8.23
N GLU A 99 -7.58 5.75 7.47
CA GLU A 99 -7.35 5.52 6.05
C GLU A 99 -6.45 4.30 5.79
N VAL A 100 -5.40 4.11 6.59
CA VAL A 100 -4.54 2.92 6.53
C VAL A 100 -5.37 1.66 6.81
N GLU A 101 -6.12 1.63 7.91
CA GLU A 101 -6.94 0.47 8.27
C GLU A 101 -7.98 0.14 7.20
N LYS A 102 -8.61 1.15 6.59
CA LYS A 102 -9.54 0.97 5.48
C LYS A 102 -8.85 0.30 4.28
N LEU A 103 -7.64 0.73 3.94
CA LEU A 103 -6.85 0.12 2.87
C LEU A 103 -6.52 -1.33 3.18
N LEU A 104 -6.04 -1.61 4.39
CA LEU A 104 -5.67 -2.97 4.82
C LEU A 104 -6.87 -3.92 4.81
N ALA A 105 -8.03 -3.47 5.32
CA ALA A 105 -9.25 -4.26 5.33
C ALA A 105 -9.79 -4.53 3.92
N TRP A 106 -9.69 -3.57 3.00
CA TRP A 106 -10.05 -3.78 1.61
C TRP A 106 -9.07 -4.74 0.91
N ALA A 107 -7.77 -4.51 1.06
CA ALA A 107 -6.73 -5.31 0.42
C ALA A 107 -6.70 -6.77 0.94
N GLY A 108 -7.11 -6.99 2.19
CA GLY A 108 -7.26 -8.33 2.75
C GLY A 108 -8.47 -9.11 2.18
N ARG A 109 -9.46 -8.42 1.62
CA ARG A 109 -10.65 -9.04 0.99
C ARG A 109 -10.36 -9.38 -0.48
N ASP A 110 -9.99 -8.37 -1.26
CA ASP A 110 -9.64 -8.54 -2.68
C ASP A 110 -8.68 -7.41 -3.13
N PRO A 111 -7.36 -7.64 -3.12
CA PRO A 111 -6.40 -6.61 -3.51
C PRO A 111 -6.41 -6.33 -5.02
N LYS A 112 -7.05 -7.17 -5.83
CA LYS A 112 -7.18 -7.00 -7.29
C LYS A 112 -8.46 -6.28 -7.70
N ALA A 113 -9.34 -5.96 -6.75
CA ALA A 113 -10.59 -5.28 -7.06
C ALA A 113 -10.32 -3.95 -7.79
N SER A 114 -11.09 -3.69 -8.84
CA SER A 114 -11.00 -2.46 -9.63
C SER A 114 -11.60 -1.24 -8.90
N GLN A 115 -12.32 -1.47 -7.79
CA GLN A 115 -13.01 -0.45 -7.03
C GLN A 115 -12.60 -0.50 -5.56
N TYR A 116 -12.30 0.67 -5.00
CA TYR A 116 -12.04 0.87 -3.58
C TYR A 116 -13.36 1.24 -2.88
N ALA A 117 -13.90 0.33 -2.07
CA ALA A 117 -15.16 0.47 -1.35
C ALA A 117 -15.06 -0.03 0.10
#